data_AF-A0A8N5F1S9-F1
#
_entry.id   AF-A0A8N5F1S9-F1
#
_cell.length_a   1.000
_cell.length_b   1.000
_cell.length_c   1.000
_cell.angle_alpha   90.00
_cell.angle_beta   90.00
_cell.angle_gamma   90.00
#
_symmetry.space_group_name_H-M   'P 1'
#
loop_
_entity.id
_entity.type
_entity.pdbx_description
1 polymer ?
#
loop_
_entity_poly.entity_id
_entity_poly.type
_entity_poly.pdbx_seq_one_letter_code
_entity_poly.pdbx_strand_id
1 'polypeptide(L)'
;QRPALGECLARLAAAMPVAFLEPQLNHLNPSSVYSTKSARERALLGLPSRVEELCPDLPDLERLMGDIGGLADSGARYTEMPHVIEVTLPMLCHYLPR
;
A
#
# COMPACT_ATOMS: atom_id res chain seq x y z
N GLN A 1 -3.27 -6.12 -19.41
CA GLN A 1 -4.12 -5.49 -18.39
C GLN A 1 -3.36 -5.12 -17.11
N ARG A 2 -2.35 -5.87 -16.68
CA ARG A 2 -1.53 -5.58 -15.47
C ARG A 2 -0.82 -4.21 -15.46
N PRO A 3 -0.23 -3.71 -16.57
CA PRO A 3 0.41 -2.38 -16.55
C PRO A 3 -0.55 -1.24 -16.23
N ALA A 4 -1.81 -1.31 -16.69
CA ALA A 4 -2.82 -0.31 -16.39
C ALA A 4 -3.24 -0.34 -14.91
N LEU A 5 -3.24 -1.53 -14.29
CA LEU A 5 -3.46 -1.68 -12.85
C LEU A 5 -2.29 -1.08 -12.05
N GLY A 6 -1.05 -1.36 -12.46
CA GLY A 6 0.14 -0.78 -11.87
C GLY A 6 0.14 0.75 -11.91
N GLU A 7 -0.20 1.34 -13.06
CA GLU A 7 -0.33 2.78 -13.21
C GLU A 7 -1.42 3.36 -12.28
N CYS A 8 -2.58 2.71 -12.21
CA CYS A 8 -3.65 3.14 -11.31
C CYS A 8 -3.22 3.14 -9.84
N LEU A 9 -2.55 2.06 -9.39
CA LEU A 9 -2.06 1.94 -8.03
C LEU A 9 -0.90 2.91 -7.74
N ALA A 10 -0.02 3.16 -8.71
CA ALA A 10 1.02 4.17 -8.62
C ALA A 10 0.44 5.58 -8.44
N ARG A 11 -0.59 5.92 -9.22
CA ARG A 11 -1.27 7.22 -9.09
C ARG A 11 -1.99 7.34 -7.74
N LEU A 12 -2.59 6.26 -7.25
CA LEU A 12 -3.18 6.21 -5.91
C LEU A 12 -2.14 6.44 -4.82
N ALA A 13 -1.00 5.74 -4.90
CA ALA A 13 0.11 5.86 -3.96
C ALA A 13 0.68 7.29 -3.92
N ALA A 14 0.80 7.94 -5.09
CA ALA A 14 1.24 9.33 -5.16
C ALA A 14 0.21 10.35 -4.63
N ALA A 15 -1.08 10.03 -4.68
CA ALA A 15 -2.17 10.95 -4.31
C ALA A 15 -2.57 10.85 -2.83
N MET A 16 -2.24 9.74 -2.17
CA MET A 16 -2.60 9.49 -0.78
C MET A 16 -1.35 9.59 0.11
N PRO A 17 -1.20 10.63 0.94
CA PRO A 17 -0.13 10.71 1.94
C PRO A 17 -0.35 9.74 3.12
N VAL A 18 -1.22 8.74 2.93
CA VAL A 18 -1.68 7.84 3.97
C VAL A 18 -0.82 6.59 3.90
N ALA A 19 -0.31 6.19 5.05
CA ALA A 19 0.50 5.00 5.23
C ALA A 19 -0.33 3.70 5.10
N PHE A 20 -1.03 3.53 3.98
CA PHE A 20 -1.94 2.40 3.75
C PHE A 20 -1.18 1.07 3.60
N LEU A 21 0.12 1.12 3.29
CA LEU A 21 1.03 -0.03 3.33
C LEU A 21 1.68 -0.21 4.72
N GLU A 22 1.51 0.75 5.63
CA GLU A 22 2.10 0.73 6.97
C GLU A 22 1.05 1.09 8.02
N PRO A 23 -0.06 0.33 8.12
CA PRO A 23 -1.19 0.67 8.98
C PRO A 23 -0.78 0.83 10.46
N GLN A 24 0.26 0.13 10.92
CA GLN A 24 0.85 0.30 12.25
C GLN A 24 1.34 1.73 12.55
N LEU A 25 1.74 2.49 11.53
CA LEU A 25 2.20 3.88 11.64
C LEU A 25 1.06 4.89 11.50
N ASN A 26 -0.18 4.46 11.25
CA ASN A 26 -1.30 5.38 11.04
C ASN A 26 -1.58 6.30 12.24
N HIS A 27 -1.18 5.91 13.47
CA HIS A 27 -1.27 6.77 14.64
C HIS A 27 -0.41 8.05 14.54
N LEU A 28 0.62 8.05 13.68
CA LEU A 28 1.45 9.21 13.35
C LEU A 28 0.81 10.11 12.29
N ASN A 29 -0.31 9.70 11.69
CA ASN A 29 -1.07 10.49 10.72
C ASN A 29 -2.22 11.24 11.43
N PRO A 30 -2.05 12.54 11.78
CA PRO A 30 -3.09 13.31 12.47
C PRO A 30 -4.32 13.55 11.61
N SER A 31 -4.19 13.47 10.28
CA SER A 31 -5.28 13.65 9.32
C SER A 31 -6.09 12.36 9.09
N SER A 32 -5.67 11.23 9.66
CA SER A 32 -6.37 9.96 9.52
C SER A 32 -7.77 10.02 10.12
N VAL A 33 -8.74 9.33 9.51
CA VAL A 33 -10.09 9.17 10.09
C VAL A 33 -10.06 8.44 11.44
N TYR A 34 -9.03 7.63 11.68
CA TYR A 34 -8.81 6.95 12.98
C TYR A 34 -8.26 7.89 14.05
N SER A 35 -7.64 9.00 13.64
CA SER A 35 -7.11 10.04 14.53
C SER A 35 -8.13 11.17 14.77
N THR A 36 -8.95 11.47 13.75
CA THR A 36 -9.88 12.62 13.76
C THR A 36 -11.30 12.26 14.16
N LYS A 37 -11.70 10.98 14.13
CA LYS A 37 -13.08 10.54 14.44
C LYS A 37 -13.11 9.54 15.58
N SER A 38 -14.12 9.70 16.44
CA SER A 38 -14.43 8.75 17.50
C SER A 38 -14.82 7.38 16.94
N ALA A 39 -14.73 6.32 17.77
CA ALA A 39 -15.16 4.98 17.37
C ALA A 39 -16.63 4.93 16.91
N ARG A 40 -17.50 5.76 17.52
CA ARG A 40 -18.91 5.87 17.16
C ARG A 40 -19.10 6.47 15.77
N GLU A 41 -18.41 7.57 15.47
CA GLU A 41 -18.47 8.20 14.14
C GLU A 41 -17.92 7.29 13.05
N ARG A 42 -16.86 6.54 13.35
CA ARG A 42 -16.31 5.52 12.43
C ARG A 42 -17.31 4.40 12.15
N ALA A 43 -17.97 3.88 13.18
CA ALA A 43 -19.02 2.88 13.02
C ALA A 43 -20.20 3.38 12.16
N LEU A 44 -20.61 4.64 12.32
CA LEU A 44 -21.65 5.26 11.49
C LEU A 44 -21.25 5.38 10.00
N LEU A 45 -19.96 5.51 9.72
CA LEU A 45 -19.41 5.53 8.35
C LEU A 45 -19.15 4.12 7.80
N GLY A 46 -19.45 3.05 8.55
CA GLY A 46 -19.17 1.68 8.16
C GLY A 46 -17.67 1.32 8.19
N LEU A 47 -16.85 2.11 8.88
CA LEU A 47 -15.42 1.84 9.01
C LEU A 47 -15.15 0.79 10.11
N PRO A 48 -14.18 -0.10 9.90
CA PRO A 48 -13.81 -1.09 10.90
C PRO A 48 -13.15 -0.44 12.12
N SER A 49 -13.05 -1.22 13.20
CA SER A 49 -12.58 -0.73 14.50
C SER A 49 -11.10 -0.36 14.45
N ARG A 50 -10.32 -1.10 13.66
CA ARG A 50 -8.89 -0.93 13.47
C ARG A 50 -8.57 -0.56 12.03
N VAL A 51 -7.44 0.10 11.81
CA VAL A 51 -7.05 0.58 10.47
C VAL A 51 -6.55 -0.57 9.59
N GLU A 52 -5.91 -1.58 10.22
CA GLU A 52 -5.42 -2.81 9.61
C GLU A 52 -6.55 -3.63 8.96
N GLU A 53 -7.78 -3.46 9.44
CA GLU A 53 -8.96 -4.17 8.96
C GLU A 53 -9.58 -3.53 7.70
N LEU A 54 -9.13 -2.34 7.27
CA LEU A 54 -9.68 -1.67 6.09
C LEU A 54 -9.38 -2.41 4.78
N CYS A 55 -8.17 -2.94 4.66
CA CYS A 55 -7.68 -3.58 3.44
C CYS A 55 -6.85 -4.82 3.80
N PRO A 56 -7.49 -5.90 4.31
CA PRO A 56 -6.78 -7.11 4.73
C PRO A 56 -6.02 -7.81 3.59
N ASP A 57 -6.42 -7.55 2.35
CA ASP A 57 -5.79 -8.12 1.15
C ASP A 57 -4.57 -7.31 0.67
N LEU A 58 -4.37 -6.10 1.17
CA LEU A 58 -3.19 -5.31 0.81
C LEU A 58 -1.98 -5.82 1.64
N PRO A 59 -0.88 -6.22 0.98
CA PRO A 59 0.36 -6.53 1.68
C PRO A 59 0.96 -5.27 2.31
N ASP A 60 1.66 -5.44 3.41
CA ASP A 60 2.43 -4.35 4.02
C ASP A 60 3.67 -3.98 3.19
N LEU A 61 4.24 -2.81 3.51
CA LEU A 61 5.41 -2.27 2.82
C LEU A 61 6.62 -3.22 2.92
N GLU A 62 6.84 -3.82 4.09
CA GLU A 62 7.99 -4.69 4.33
C GLU A 62 7.96 -5.91 3.42
N ARG A 63 6.80 -6.55 3.29
CA ARG A 63 6.59 -7.68 2.38
C ARG A 63 6.79 -7.27 0.93
N LEU A 64 6.23 -6.14 0.50
CA LEU A 64 6.38 -5.66 -0.88
C LEU A 64 7.84 -5.32 -1.22
N MET A 65 8.58 -4.74 -0.27
CA MET A 65 10.02 -4.51 -0.43
C MET A 65 10.81 -5.82 -0.48
N GLY A 66 10.42 -6.81 0.33
CA GLY A 66 11.00 -8.16 0.30
C GLY A 66 10.82 -8.85 -1.06
N ASP A 67 9.63 -8.73 -1.66
CA ASP A 67 9.35 -9.29 -2.99
C ASP A 67 10.25 -8.66 -4.08
N ILE A 68 10.49 -7.34 -4.01
CA ILE A 68 11.42 -6.65 -4.92
C ILE A 68 12.87 -7.08 -4.66
N GLY A 69 13.28 -7.15 -3.39
CA GLY A 69 14.64 -7.59 -3.01
C GLY A 69 14.92 -9.01 -3.49
N GLY A 70 14.00 -9.94 -3.25
CA GLY A 70 14.10 -11.32 -3.73
C GLY A 70 14.20 -11.41 -5.26
N LEU A 71 13.46 -10.56 -5.98
CA LEU A 71 13.59 -10.49 -7.44
C LEU A 71 14.98 -9.97 -7.86
N ALA A 72 15.49 -8.92 -7.21
CA ALA A 72 16.80 -8.36 -7.50
C ALA A 72 17.94 -9.37 -7.22
N ASP A 73 17.85 -10.11 -6.12
CA ASP A 73 18.88 -11.06 -5.68
C ASP A 73 18.85 -12.38 -6.44
N SER A 74 17.67 -12.81 -6.90
CA SER A 74 17.50 -14.10 -7.60
C SER A 74 18.07 -14.13 -9.02
N GLY A 75 18.33 -12.97 -9.64
CA GLY A 75 18.68 -12.88 -11.06
C GLY A 75 17.58 -13.41 -11.98
N ALA A 76 16.36 -13.62 -11.46
CA ALA A 76 15.22 -14.11 -12.21
C ALA A 76 14.87 -13.13 -13.34
N ARG A 77 14.42 -13.67 -14.47
CA ARG A 77 14.03 -12.83 -15.60
C ARG A 77 12.74 -12.11 -15.24
N TYR A 78 12.59 -10.89 -15.74
CA TYR A 78 11.38 -10.07 -15.55
C TYR A 78 10.07 -10.81 -15.88
N THR A 79 10.12 -11.75 -16.81
CA THR A 79 8.99 -12.60 -17.23
C THR A 79 8.54 -13.60 -16.16
N GLU A 80 9.37 -13.89 -15.16
CA GLU A 80 9.11 -14.90 -14.14
C GLU A 80 8.27 -14.33 -12.99
N MET A 81 8.30 -13.00 -12.78
CA MET A 81 7.47 -12.30 -11.80
C MET A 81 6.88 -10.99 -12.38
N PRO A 82 6.01 -11.07 -13.41
CA PRO A 82 5.52 -9.88 -14.11
C PRO A 82 4.69 -8.95 -13.21
N HIS A 83 4.06 -9.47 -12.16
CA HIS A 83 3.29 -8.66 -11.22
C HIS A 83 4.18 -7.76 -10.35
N VAL A 84 5.39 -8.21 -9.98
CA VAL A 84 6.33 -7.39 -9.20
C VAL A 84 6.81 -6.20 -10.04
N ILE A 85 7.15 -6.44 -11.31
CA ILE A 85 7.66 -5.40 -12.21
C ILE A 85 6.57 -4.47 -12.74
N GLU A 86 5.42 -5.01 -13.12
CA GLU A 86 4.37 -4.21 -13.78
C GLU A 86 3.40 -3.55 -12.78
N VAL A 87 3.40 -3.97 -11.52
CA VAL A 87 2.44 -3.47 -10.51
C VAL A 87 3.14 -3.00 -9.25
N THR A 88 3.85 -3.89 -8.55
CA THR A 88 4.44 -3.58 -7.24
C THR A 88 5.51 -2.48 -7.33
N LEU A 89 6.45 -2.62 -8.26
CA LEU A 89 7.55 -1.69 -8.43
C LEU A 89 7.08 -0.27 -8.80
N PRO A 90 6.22 -0.07 -9.82
CA PRO A 90 5.65 1.25 -10.11
C PRO A 90 4.91 1.86 -8.92
N MET A 91 4.13 1.05 -8.19
CA MET A 91 3.39 1.50 -7.02
C MET A 91 4.32 1.95 -5.89
N LEU A 92 5.34 1.15 -5.55
CA LEU A 92 6.31 1.50 -4.51
C LEU A 92 7.17 2.70 -4.88
N CYS A 93 7.56 2.86 -6.15
CA CYS A 93 8.29 4.04 -6.62
C CYS A 93 7.49 5.35 -6.48
N HIS A 94 6.16 5.27 -6.38
CA HIS A 94 5.29 6.42 -6.16
C HIS A 94 4.86 6.57 -4.70
N TYR A 95 4.88 5.47 -3.92
CA TYR A 95 4.60 5.47 -2.49
C TYR A 95 5.77 6.04 -1.68
N LEU A 96 6.99 5.64 -2.00
CA LEU A 96 8.19 6.06 -1.27
C LEU A 96 8.56 7.51 -1.64
N PRO A 97 9.04 8.31 -0.67
CA PRO A 97 9.57 9.64 -0.96
C PRO A 97 10.71 9.56 -1.98
N ARG A 98 10.78 10.56 -2.85
CA ARG A 98 11.92 10.77 -3.75
C ARG A 98 13.12 11.36 -3.02
#